data_AF-A0A1W9RTF8-F1
#
_entry.id   AF-A0A1W9RTF8-F1
#
_cell.length_a   1.000
_cell.length_b   1.000
_cell.length_c   1.000
_cell.angle_alpha   90.00
_cell.angle_beta   90.00
_cell.angle_gamma   90.00
#
_symmetry.space_group_name_H-M   'P 1'
#
loop_
_entity.id
_entity.type
_entity.pdbx_description
1 polymer ?
#
loop_
_entity_poly.entity_id
_entity_poly.type
_entity_poly.pdbx_seq_one_letter_code
_entity_poly.pdbx_strand_id
1 'polypeptide(L)'
;MNFEELFKRIEQLNEEEGKIPQQANNILKTIDNLKKQAAEFEKKAQEEDFKISEKPPQTYKKVCGSIFLGIGKSCREVPVPNPEIAEEMNIRNSYIQKRNDILAQINSNLEKLRELSQRQTEIIKERMAIRGKFIETEEDILRRPLNIFETMKKSIKSLFFIEKGKERKEKPDITPLIIGIIGLAVYLILFKEVKREVE
;
A
#
# COMPACT_ATOMS: atom_id res chain seq x y z
N MET A 1 -8.18 -11.85 -21.28
CA MET A 1 -6.73 -11.65 -21.10
C MET A 1 -6.05 -12.91 -21.55
N ASN A 2 -4.96 -12.80 -22.30
CA ASN A 2 -4.17 -13.95 -22.71
C ASN A 2 -3.18 -14.34 -21.60
N PHE A 3 -2.67 -15.57 -21.60
CA PHE A 3 -1.71 -16.07 -20.58
C PHE A 3 -0.53 -15.11 -20.38
N GLU A 4 0.03 -14.59 -21.48
CA GLU A 4 1.17 -13.68 -21.48
C GLU A 4 0.87 -12.32 -20.80
N GLU A 5 -0.37 -11.83 -20.91
CA GLU A 5 -0.80 -10.59 -20.25
C GLU A 5 -0.97 -10.79 -18.74
N LEU A 6 -1.41 -11.98 -18.32
CA LEU A 6 -1.53 -12.31 -16.90
C LEU A 6 -0.15 -12.44 -16.24
N PHE A 7 0.83 -13.04 -16.93
CA PHE A 7 2.22 -13.11 -16.45
C PHE A 7 2.87 -11.73 -16.32
N LYS A 8 2.80 -10.89 -17.37
CA LYS A 8 3.30 -9.50 -17.31
C LYS A 8 2.68 -8.71 -16.16
N ARG A 9 1.38 -8.92 -15.89
CA ARG A 9 0.71 -8.26 -14.77
C ARG A 9 1.21 -8.75 -13.40
N ILE A 10 1.50 -10.04 -13.24
CA ILE A 10 2.09 -10.58 -12.00
C ILE A 10 3.49 -10.00 -11.77
N GLU A 11 4.32 -9.93 -12.81
CA GLU A 11 5.67 -9.35 -12.70
C GLU A 11 5.61 -7.88 -12.24
N GLN A 12 4.74 -7.08 -12.85
CA GLN A 12 4.50 -5.69 -12.41
C GLN A 12 4.08 -5.61 -10.94
N LEU A 13 3.16 -6.48 -10.51
CA LEU A 13 2.71 -6.52 -9.12
C LEU A 13 3.82 -6.97 -8.14
N ASN A 14 4.75 -7.83 -8.59
CA ASN A 14 5.93 -8.24 -7.82
C ASN A 14 6.92 -7.08 -7.64
N GLU A 15 7.17 -6.32 -8.71
CA GLU A 15 8.01 -5.12 -8.64
C GLU A 15 7.40 -4.03 -7.75
N GLU A 16 6.09 -3.81 -7.86
CA GLU A 16 5.36 -2.88 -6.99
C GLU A 16 5.46 -3.30 -5.53
N GLU A 17 5.18 -4.58 -5.20
CA GLU A 17 5.29 -5.08 -3.83
C GLU A 17 6.73 -4.99 -3.29
N GLY A 18 7.74 -5.26 -4.12
CA GLY A 18 9.14 -5.15 -3.72
C GLY A 18 9.56 -3.72 -3.32
N LYS A 19 8.91 -2.69 -3.87
CA LYS A 19 9.20 -1.28 -3.57
C LYS A 19 8.54 -0.80 -2.27
N ILE A 20 7.43 -1.40 -1.85
CA ILE A 20 6.64 -0.98 -0.67
C ILE A 20 7.47 -1.02 0.64
N PRO A 21 8.22 -2.09 0.98
CA PRO A 21 9.03 -2.12 2.20
C PRO A 21 10.08 -1.01 2.26
N GLN A 22 10.71 -0.71 1.13
CA GLN A 22 11.74 0.34 1.06
C GLN A 22 11.12 1.74 1.27
N GLN A 23 9.96 1.99 0.65
CA GLN A 23 9.23 3.24 0.83
C GLN A 23 8.75 3.40 2.28
N ALA A 24 8.17 2.35 2.87
CA ALA A 24 7.73 2.36 4.26
C ALA A 24 8.90 2.63 5.23
N ASN A 25 10.05 1.98 5.04
CA ASN A 25 11.24 2.20 5.86
C ASN A 25 11.76 3.64 5.77
N ASN A 26 11.73 4.27 4.59
CA ASN A 26 12.13 5.67 4.44
C ASN A 26 11.18 6.62 5.19
N ILE A 27 9.87 6.34 5.14
CA ILE A 27 8.87 7.11 5.88
C ILE A 27 9.07 6.93 7.39
N LEU A 28 9.30 5.71 7.88
CA LEU A 28 9.54 5.43 9.29
C LEU A 28 10.79 6.16 9.82
N LYS A 29 11.90 6.13 9.09
CA LYS A 29 13.10 6.91 9.43
C LYS A 29 12.82 8.42 9.51
N THR A 30 11.98 8.93 8.61
CA THR A 30 11.57 10.34 8.62
C THR A 30 10.73 10.66 9.85
N ILE A 31 9.77 9.79 10.19
CA ILE A 31 8.94 9.92 11.40
C ILE A 31 9.82 9.92 12.66
N ASP A 32 10.81 9.04 12.76
CA ASP A 32 11.70 8.99 13.92
C ASP A 32 12.55 10.26 14.07
N ASN A 33 13.01 10.83 12.96
CA ASN A 33 13.70 12.12 12.99
C ASN A 33 12.77 13.25 13.44
N LEU A 34 11.55 13.31 12.89
CA LEU A 34 10.53 14.29 13.27
C LEU A 34 10.16 14.16 14.76
N LYS A 35 10.04 12.95 15.30
CA LYS A 35 9.80 12.72 16.73
C LYS A 35 10.92 13.30 17.60
N LYS A 36 12.18 13.12 17.22
CA LYS A 36 13.32 13.72 17.94
C LYS A 36 13.26 15.24 17.93
N GLN A 37 12.94 15.84 16.78
CA GLN A 37 12.79 17.29 16.65
C GLN A 37 11.61 17.81 17.50
N ALA A 38 10.47 17.13 17.49
CA ALA A 38 9.33 17.49 18.32
C ALA A 38 9.68 17.47 19.82
N ALA A 39 10.42 16.45 20.28
CA ALA A 39 10.88 16.36 21.65
C ALA A 39 11.87 17.47 22.03
N GLU A 40 12.72 17.91 21.10
CA GLU A 40 13.62 19.04 21.31
C GLU A 40 12.84 20.35 21.49
N PHE A 41 11.84 20.61 20.66
CA PHE A 41 10.98 21.80 20.80
C PHE A 41 10.14 21.77 22.08
N GLU A 42 9.71 20.59 22.52
CA GLU A 42 9.01 20.45 23.79
C GLU A 42 9.91 20.80 24.98
N LYS A 43 11.16 20.33 24.99
CA LYS A 43 12.14 20.73 26.02
C LYS A 43 12.38 22.23 26.03
N LYS A 44 12.56 22.85 24.86
CA LYS A 44 12.74 24.31 24.76
C LYS A 44 11.51 25.06 25.27
N ALA A 45 10.30 24.60 24.98
CA ALA A 45 9.09 25.20 25.51
C ALA A 45 9.00 25.08 27.05
N GLN A 46 9.43 23.95 27.61
CA GLN A 46 9.51 23.76 29.07
C GLN A 46 10.55 24.69 29.72
N GLU A 47 11.71 24.88 29.10
CA GLU A 47 12.73 25.83 29.57
C GLU A 47 12.18 27.26 29.63
N GLU A 48 11.42 27.69 28.62
CA GLU A 48 10.74 28.99 28.65
C GLU A 48 9.64 29.04 29.73
N ASP A 49 8.90 27.95 29.96
CA ASP A 49 7.93 27.87 31.07
C ASP A 49 8.58 28.09 32.44
N PHE A 50 9.80 27.58 32.65
CA PHE A 50 10.56 27.84 33.87
C PHE A 50 10.96 29.31 34.01
N LYS A 51 11.45 29.95 32.93
CA LYS A 51 11.80 31.39 32.95
C LYS A 51 10.61 32.28 33.27
N ILE A 52 9.45 31.97 32.68
CA ILE A 52 8.19 32.67 32.96
C ILE A 52 7.81 32.51 34.44
N SER A 53 7.97 31.32 35.01
CA SER A 53 7.64 31.04 36.41
C SER A 53 8.56 31.75 37.41
N GLU A 54 9.79 32.07 37.04
CA GLU A 54 10.73 32.79 37.90
C GLU A 54 10.43 34.30 37.99
N LYS A 55 9.69 34.84 37.02
CA LYS A 55 9.39 36.27 36.93
C LYS A 55 8.10 36.64 37.66
N PRO A 56 8.04 37.84 38.29
CA PRO A 56 6.82 38.32 38.89
C PRO A 56 5.78 38.61 37.79
N PRO A 57 4.51 38.20 37.98
CA PRO A 57 3.45 38.32 36.98
C PRO A 57 3.10 39.77 36.64
N GLN A 58 3.37 40.69 37.57
CA GLN A 58 3.07 42.10 37.44
C GLN A 58 4.29 42.92 37.86
N THR A 59 4.53 44.00 37.13
CA THR A 59 5.49 45.04 37.50
C THR A 59 4.73 46.31 37.85
N TYR A 60 5.27 47.13 38.73
CA TYR A 60 4.60 48.37 39.12
C TYR A 60 5.13 49.51 38.26
N LYS A 61 4.22 50.22 37.59
CA LYS A 61 4.55 51.41 36.81
C LYS A 61 3.96 52.64 37.48
N LYS A 62 4.77 53.66 37.64
CA LYS A 62 4.35 54.94 38.24
C LYS A 62 3.55 55.73 37.21
N VAL A 63 2.26 55.90 37.47
CA VAL A 63 1.36 56.70 36.62
C VAL A 63 1.05 57.99 37.37
N CYS A 64 1.38 59.13 36.75
CA CYS A 64 1.14 60.44 37.33
C CYS A 64 0.01 61.13 36.57
N GLY A 65 -1.08 61.42 37.28
CA GLY A 65 -2.21 62.18 36.76
C GLY A 65 -2.27 63.59 37.38
N SER A 66 -2.82 64.54 36.64
CA SER A 66 -3.24 65.83 37.19
C SER A 66 -4.50 65.63 38.03
N ILE A 67 -4.50 66.13 39.26
CA ILE A 67 -5.67 66.10 40.13
C ILE A 67 -6.76 66.98 39.47
N PHE A 68 -7.99 66.47 39.36
CA PHE A 68 -9.15 67.26 38.93
C PHE A 68 -9.22 68.51 39.84
N LEU A 69 -9.10 69.71 39.26
CA LEU A 69 -8.92 71.05 39.88
C LEU A 69 -7.51 71.68 39.83
N GLY A 70 -6.51 71.07 39.18
CA GLY A 70 -5.31 71.79 38.74
C GLY A 70 -4.26 72.11 39.81
N ILE A 71 -4.42 71.62 41.05
CA ILE A 71 -3.43 71.78 42.13
C ILE A 71 -2.84 70.42 42.47
N GLY A 72 -1.68 70.12 41.88
CA GLY A 72 -0.85 68.96 42.23
C GLY A 72 -0.83 67.81 41.22
N LYS A 73 0.35 67.19 41.06
CA LYS A 73 0.52 65.90 40.36
C LYS A 73 0.47 64.79 41.42
N SER A 74 -0.56 63.94 41.38
CA SER A 74 -0.57 62.72 42.21
C SER A 74 -0.02 61.57 41.38
N CYS A 75 1.06 60.95 41.84
CA CYS A 75 1.58 59.73 41.26
C CYS A 75 1.13 58.54 42.09
N ARG A 76 0.55 57.52 41.44
CA ARG A 76 0.25 56.23 42.05
C ARG A 76 1.01 55.15 41.28
N GLU A 77 1.50 54.15 42.01
CA GLU A 77 2.03 52.94 41.41
C GLU A 77 0.86 52.04 41.06
N VAL A 78 0.76 51.67 39.79
CA VAL A 78 -0.30 50.82 39.28
C VAL A 78 0.35 49.52 38.81
N PRO A 79 -0.15 48.35 39.24
CA PRO A 79 0.33 47.09 38.70
C PRO A 79 0.00 47.02 37.21
N VAL A 80 1.01 46.72 36.39
CA VAL A 80 0.90 46.46 34.96
C VAL A 80 1.45 45.07 34.65
N PRO A 81 0.96 44.39 33.60
CA PRO A 81 1.51 43.11 33.16
C PRO A 81 3.01 43.25 32.87
N ASN A 82 3.79 42.26 33.30
CA ASN A 82 5.23 42.26 33.03
C ASN A 82 5.49 42.04 31.53
N PRO A 83 6.08 43.02 30.80
CA PRO A 83 6.32 42.89 29.36
C PRO A 83 7.29 41.75 29.02
N GLU A 84 8.22 41.42 29.92
CA GLU A 84 9.18 40.34 29.69
C GLU A 84 8.51 38.96 29.67
N ILE A 85 7.46 38.78 30.47
CA ILE A 85 6.66 37.54 30.47
C ILE A 85 5.93 37.41 29.13
N ALA A 86 5.44 38.52 28.55
CA ALA A 86 4.79 38.50 27.26
C ALA A 86 5.76 38.10 26.12
N GLU A 87 7.00 38.56 26.18
CA GLU A 87 8.04 38.18 25.23
C GLU A 87 8.39 36.68 25.32
N GLU A 88 8.64 36.18 26.54
CA GLU A 88 8.95 34.75 26.77
C GLU A 88 7.77 33.84 26.40
N MET A 89 6.54 34.29 26.68
CA MET A 89 5.33 33.58 26.30
C MET A 89 5.16 33.51 24.77
N ASN A 90 5.55 34.55 24.03
CA ASN A 90 5.56 34.51 22.57
C ASN A 90 6.60 33.53 22.02
N ILE A 91 7.80 33.49 22.61
CA ILE A 91 8.85 32.53 22.25
C ILE A 91 8.38 31.09 22.50
N ARG A 92 7.80 30.83 23.68
CA ARG A 92 7.20 29.55 24.03
C ARG A 92 6.11 29.13 23.03
N ASN A 93 5.19 30.04 22.71
CA ASN A 93 4.11 29.76 21.75
C ASN A 93 4.67 29.44 20.35
N SER A 94 5.75 30.08 19.93
CA SER A 94 6.46 29.76 18.69
C SER A 94 7.02 28.33 18.68
N TYR A 95 7.61 27.86 19.80
CA TYR A 95 8.07 26.48 19.91
C TYR A 95 6.92 25.47 19.91
N ILE A 96 5.82 25.77 20.59
CA ILE A 96 4.61 24.94 20.59
C ILE A 96 4.03 24.84 19.17
N GLN A 97 3.99 25.95 18.43
CA GLN A 97 3.52 25.96 17.05
C GLN A 97 4.40 25.08 16.16
N LYS A 98 5.72 25.23 16.21
CA LYS A 98 6.67 24.37 15.46
C LYS A 98 6.51 22.90 15.80
N ARG A 99 6.31 22.56 17.08
CA ARG A 99 6.01 21.18 17.50
C ARG A 99 4.71 20.67 16.88
N ASN A 100 3.65 21.48 16.88
CA ASN A 100 2.37 21.10 16.30
C ASN A 100 2.45 20.91 14.78
N ASP A 101 3.23 21.75 14.08
CA ASP A 101 3.50 21.59 12.64
C ASP A 101 4.23 20.26 12.36
N ILE A 102 5.20 19.89 13.20
CA ILE A 102 5.88 18.59 13.11
C ILE A 102 4.91 17.43 13.36
N LEU A 103 4.01 17.55 14.35
CA LEU A 103 2.98 16.53 14.59
C LEU A 103 2.04 16.36 13.39
N ALA A 104 1.67 17.46 12.72
CA ALA A 104 0.90 17.40 11.47
C ALA A 104 1.66 16.67 10.35
N GLN A 105 2.97 16.91 10.21
CA GLN A 105 3.82 16.18 9.26
C GLN A 105 3.92 14.69 9.60
N ILE A 106 4.03 14.33 10.87
CA ILE A 106 4.01 12.94 11.32
C ILE A 106 2.68 12.28 10.93
N ASN A 107 1.55 12.95 11.21
CA ASN A 107 0.23 12.43 10.84
C ASN A 107 0.08 12.23 9.32
N SER A 108 0.56 13.17 8.51
CA SER A 108 0.58 13.01 7.04
C SER A 108 1.42 11.80 6.60
N ASN A 109 2.56 11.56 7.24
CA ASN A 109 3.40 10.40 6.96
C ASN A 109 2.76 9.07 7.43
N LEU A 110 1.99 9.08 8.51
CA LEU A 110 1.21 7.92 8.96
C LEU A 110 0.09 7.57 7.97
N GLU A 111 -0.58 8.55 7.38
CA GLU A 111 -1.56 8.31 6.32
C GLU A 111 -0.91 7.69 5.07
N LYS A 112 0.29 8.17 4.67
CA LYS A 112 1.05 7.52 3.58
C LYS A 112 1.40 6.05 3.88
N LEU A 113 1.74 5.72 5.12
CA LEU A 113 1.96 4.33 5.53
C LEU A 113 0.67 3.50 5.43
N ARG A 114 -0.47 4.10 5.76
CA ARG A 114 -1.78 3.48 5.62
C ARG A 114 -2.12 3.21 4.15
N GLU A 115 -1.88 4.18 3.27
CA GLU A 115 -2.05 4.04 1.82
C GLU A 115 -1.17 2.91 1.27
N LEU A 116 0.10 2.83 1.68
CA LEU A 116 0.99 1.73 1.29
C LEU A 116 0.47 0.37 1.76
N SER A 117 -0.05 0.28 3.00
CA SER A 117 -0.65 -0.95 3.53
C SER A 117 -1.92 -1.35 2.78
N GLN A 118 -2.76 -0.38 2.42
CA GLN A 118 -3.95 -0.60 1.60
C GLN A 118 -3.54 -1.10 0.21
N ARG A 119 -2.55 -0.47 -0.44
CA ARG A 119 -2.05 -0.90 -1.74
C ARG A 119 -1.48 -2.32 -1.69
N GLN A 120 -0.76 -2.68 -0.63
CA GLN A 120 -0.29 -4.06 -0.44
C GLN A 120 -1.46 -5.05 -0.37
N THR A 121 -2.54 -4.69 0.32
CA THR A 121 -3.76 -5.52 0.38
C THR A 121 -4.42 -5.65 -0.99
N GLU A 122 -4.44 -4.58 -1.78
CA GLU A 122 -4.96 -4.61 -3.16
C GLU A 122 -4.10 -5.50 -4.06
N ILE A 123 -2.77 -5.39 -3.99
CA ILE A 123 -1.86 -6.26 -4.75
C ILE A 123 -2.13 -7.74 -4.46
N ILE A 124 -2.35 -8.09 -3.18
CA ILE A 124 -2.70 -9.47 -2.80
C ILE A 124 -4.03 -9.91 -3.43
N LYS A 125 -5.06 -9.05 -3.40
CA LYS A 125 -6.36 -9.33 -4.03
C LYS A 125 -6.23 -9.47 -5.55
N GLU A 126 -5.48 -8.60 -6.20
CA GLU A 126 -5.21 -8.66 -7.65
C GLU A 126 -4.50 -9.97 -8.01
N ARG A 127 -3.49 -10.39 -7.24
CA ARG A 127 -2.83 -11.68 -7.45
C ARG A 127 -3.79 -12.86 -7.32
N MET A 128 -4.65 -12.88 -6.31
CA MET A 128 -5.66 -13.93 -6.16
C MET A 128 -6.62 -13.98 -7.35
N ALA A 129 -7.08 -12.81 -7.82
CA ALA A 129 -7.95 -12.71 -8.98
C ALA A 129 -7.27 -13.20 -10.27
N ILE A 130 -6.00 -12.84 -10.47
CA ILE A 130 -5.20 -13.33 -11.61
C ILE A 130 -5.04 -14.85 -11.53
N ARG A 131 -4.76 -15.40 -10.34
CA ARG A 131 -4.64 -16.86 -10.14
C ARG A 131 -5.95 -17.60 -10.49
N GLY A 132 -7.10 -17.03 -10.16
CA GLY A 132 -8.41 -17.55 -10.59
C GLY A 132 -8.54 -17.57 -12.10
N LYS A 133 -8.18 -16.47 -12.79
CA LYS A 133 -8.19 -16.41 -14.26
C LYS A 133 -7.24 -17.42 -14.91
N PHE A 134 -6.08 -17.69 -14.30
CA PHE A 134 -5.18 -18.74 -14.75
C PHE A 134 -5.85 -20.11 -14.74
N ILE A 135 -6.52 -20.47 -13.64
CA ILE A 135 -7.23 -21.74 -13.50
C ILE A 135 -8.37 -21.84 -14.52
N GLU A 136 -9.16 -20.78 -14.69
CA GLU A 136 -10.23 -20.74 -15.70
C GLU A 136 -9.69 -20.98 -17.12
N THR A 137 -8.58 -20.31 -17.46
CA THR A 137 -7.97 -20.45 -18.78
C THR A 137 -7.37 -21.84 -18.98
N GLU A 138 -6.79 -22.43 -17.94
CA GLU A 138 -6.26 -23.80 -17.96
C GLU A 138 -7.37 -24.84 -18.11
N GLU A 139 -8.48 -24.70 -17.38
CA GLU A 139 -9.66 -25.56 -17.52
C GLU A 139 -10.26 -25.49 -18.93
N ASP A 140 -10.32 -24.30 -19.53
CA ASP A 140 -10.81 -24.13 -20.91
C ASP A 140 -9.89 -24.80 -21.94
N ILE A 141 -8.57 -24.71 -21.75
CA ILE A 141 -7.58 -25.38 -22.60
C ILE A 141 -7.66 -26.90 -22.46
N LEU A 142 -7.95 -27.43 -21.27
CA LEU A 142 -8.06 -28.88 -21.03
C LEU A 142 -9.42 -29.45 -21.46
N ARG A 143 -10.51 -28.70 -21.31
CA ARG A 143 -11.87 -29.14 -21.71
C ARG A 143 -12.01 -29.31 -23.22
N ARG A 144 -11.42 -28.42 -24.03
CA ARG A 144 -11.50 -28.51 -25.50
C ARG A 144 -10.97 -29.85 -26.06
N PRO A 145 -9.74 -30.30 -25.76
CA PRO A 145 -9.24 -31.58 -26.25
C PRO A 145 -10.00 -32.75 -25.64
N LEU A 146 -10.41 -32.70 -24.36
CA LEU A 146 -11.23 -33.76 -23.75
C LEU A 146 -12.56 -33.96 -24.49
N ASN A 147 -13.25 -32.88 -24.83
CA ASN A 147 -14.48 -32.95 -25.63
C ASN A 147 -14.22 -33.56 -27.00
N ILE A 148 -13.12 -33.19 -27.67
CA ILE A 148 -12.71 -33.78 -28.95
C ILE A 148 -12.48 -35.29 -28.79
N PHE A 149 -11.74 -35.72 -27.76
CA PHE A 149 -11.51 -37.13 -27.46
C PHE A 149 -12.81 -37.88 -27.15
N GLU A 150 -13.76 -37.28 -26.44
CA GLU A 150 -15.06 -37.90 -26.19
C GLU A 150 -15.89 -38.05 -27.47
N THR A 151 -15.92 -37.04 -28.33
CA THR A 151 -16.58 -37.14 -29.64
C THR A 151 -15.92 -38.19 -30.54
N MET A 152 -14.58 -38.25 -30.56
CA MET A 152 -13.86 -39.30 -31.30
C MET A 152 -14.15 -40.69 -30.71
N LYS A 153 -14.15 -40.84 -29.39
CA LYS A 153 -14.48 -42.10 -28.71
C LYS A 153 -15.91 -42.56 -29.02
N LYS A 154 -16.89 -41.64 -29.01
CA LYS A 154 -18.28 -41.94 -29.42
C LYS A 154 -18.35 -42.37 -30.88
N SER A 155 -17.65 -41.69 -31.77
CA SER A 155 -17.61 -42.00 -33.21
C SER A 155 -16.96 -43.37 -33.51
N ILE A 156 -15.86 -43.68 -32.82
CA ILE A 156 -15.21 -45.00 -32.87
C ILE A 156 -16.16 -46.08 -32.35
N LYS A 157 -16.83 -45.84 -31.22
CA LYS A 157 -17.78 -46.81 -30.66
C LYS A 157 -18.95 -47.07 -31.61
N SER A 158 -19.48 -46.07 -32.31
CA SER A 158 -20.50 -46.27 -33.34
C SER A 158 -20.00 -47.05 -34.56
N LEU A 159 -18.73 -46.87 -34.97
CA LEU A 159 -18.12 -47.65 -36.06
C LEU A 159 -18.03 -49.14 -35.69
N PHE A 160 -17.58 -49.45 -34.47
CA PHE A 160 -17.51 -50.84 -33.97
C PHE A 160 -18.89 -51.49 -33.75
N PHE A 161 -19.94 -50.71 -33.45
CA PHE A 161 -21.31 -51.24 -33.35
C PHE A 161 -21.92 -51.54 -34.73
N ILE A 162 -21.51 -50.83 -35.78
CA ILE A 162 -21.89 -51.14 -37.17
C ILE A 162 -21.16 -52.40 -37.66
N GLU A 163 -19.91 -52.62 -37.23
CA GLU A 163 -19.12 -53.83 -37.57
C GLU A 163 -19.69 -55.14 -37.00
N LYS A 164 -20.34 -55.12 -35.82
CA LYS A 164 -20.93 -56.35 -35.25
C LYS A 164 -22.16 -56.89 -36.00
N GLY A 165 -22.67 -56.15 -37.00
CA GLY A 165 -23.81 -56.57 -37.82
C GLY A 165 -23.46 -57.09 -39.21
N LYS A 166 -22.20 -56.97 -39.67
CA LYS A 166 -21.79 -57.44 -41.00
C LYS A 166 -20.36 -57.98 -40.97
N GLU A 167 -20.22 -59.29 -41.16
CA GLU A 167 -18.94 -59.92 -41.47
C GLU A 167 -18.36 -59.29 -42.75
N ARG A 168 -17.21 -58.61 -42.63
CA ARG A 168 -16.29 -58.42 -43.76
C ARG A 168 -14.86 -58.71 -43.35
N LYS A 169 -14.18 -59.39 -44.27
CA LYS A 169 -12.75 -59.68 -44.27
C LYS A 169 -11.97 -58.44 -44.73
N GLU A 170 -11.78 -57.45 -43.87
CA GLU A 170 -10.83 -56.37 -44.15
C GLU A 170 -10.23 -55.90 -42.83
N LYS A 171 -8.89 -55.81 -42.76
CA LYS A 171 -8.18 -55.40 -41.54
C LYS A 171 -8.61 -53.97 -41.19
N PRO A 172 -8.95 -53.68 -39.92
CA PRO A 172 -9.37 -52.35 -39.53
C PRO A 172 -8.23 -51.36 -39.77
N ASP A 173 -8.53 -50.25 -40.44
CA ASP A 173 -7.56 -49.18 -40.69
C ASP A 173 -7.27 -48.46 -39.37
N ILE A 174 -6.10 -48.77 -38.79
CA ILE A 174 -5.64 -48.29 -37.47
C ILE A 174 -5.02 -46.89 -37.55
N THR A 175 -4.88 -46.34 -38.75
CA THR A 175 -4.26 -45.04 -39.02
C THR A 175 -4.86 -43.88 -38.19
N PRO A 176 -6.19 -43.79 -37.96
CA PRO A 176 -6.76 -42.72 -37.12
C PRO A 176 -6.34 -42.83 -35.64
N LEU A 177 -6.14 -44.05 -35.16
CA LEU A 177 -5.76 -44.34 -33.78
C LEU A 177 -4.28 -44.02 -33.55
N ILE A 178 -3.44 -44.32 -34.54
CA ILE A 178 -2.02 -43.95 -34.56
C ILE A 178 -1.87 -42.43 -34.62
N ILE A 179 -2.63 -41.73 -35.47
CA ILE A 179 -2.61 -40.26 -35.54
C ILE A 179 -3.06 -39.65 -34.20
N GLY A 180 -4.08 -40.20 -33.55
CA GLY A 180 -4.54 -39.75 -32.23
C GLY A 180 -3.48 -39.92 -31.13
N ILE A 181 -2.77 -41.05 -31.11
CA ILE A 181 -1.68 -41.31 -30.16
C ILE A 181 -0.49 -40.40 -30.43
N ILE A 182 -0.11 -40.19 -31.68
CA ILE A 182 0.98 -39.29 -32.07
C ILE A 182 0.62 -37.84 -31.69
N GLY A 183 -0.61 -37.39 -31.95
CA GLY A 183 -1.08 -36.06 -31.56
C GLY A 183 -1.02 -35.84 -30.04
N LEU A 184 -1.41 -36.84 -29.26
CA LEU A 184 -1.36 -36.79 -27.80
C LEU A 184 0.09 -36.83 -27.26
N ALA A 185 0.98 -37.57 -27.91
CA ALA A 185 2.41 -37.59 -27.58
C ALA A 185 3.09 -36.25 -27.89
N VAL A 186 2.81 -35.65 -29.06
CA VAL A 186 3.32 -34.32 -29.43
C VAL A 186 2.80 -33.25 -28.48
N TYR A 187 1.52 -33.32 -28.10
CA TYR A 187 0.93 -32.41 -27.11
C TYR A 187 1.61 -32.52 -25.74
N LEU A 188 1.84 -33.74 -25.24
CA LEU A 188 2.53 -33.95 -23.95
C LEU A 188 4.00 -33.49 -23.97
N ILE A 189 4.67 -33.58 -25.11
CA ILE A 189 6.05 -33.08 -25.29
C ILE A 189 6.06 -31.55 -25.24
N LEU A 190 5.19 -30.89 -26.03
CA LEU A 190 5.06 -29.44 -26.01
C LEU A 190 4.64 -28.91 -24.64
N PHE A 191 3.74 -29.61 -23.94
CA PHE A 191 3.31 -29.25 -22.59
C PHE A 191 4.44 -29.37 -21.56
N LYS A 192 5.35 -30.35 -21.74
CA LYS A 192 6.54 -30.52 -20.90
C LYS A 192 7.58 -29.44 -21.12
N GLU A 193 7.70 -28.91 -22.33
CA GLU A 193 8.60 -27.79 -22.65
C GLU A 193 8.07 -26.49 -22.08
N VAL A 194 6.78 -26.19 -22.27
CA VAL A 194 6.14 -24.99 -21.69
C VAL A 194 6.21 -24.99 -20.16
N LYS A 195 6.03 -26.14 -19.51
CA LYS A 195 6.14 -26.23 -18.04
C LYS A 195 7.57 -26.00 -17.54
N ARG A 196 8.59 -26.30 -18.35
CA ARG A 196 10.01 -26.14 -18.00
C ARG A 196 10.52 -24.70 -18.17
N GLU A 197 9.79 -23.86 -18.91
CA GLU A 197 10.06 -22.43 -19.03
C GLU A 197 9.35 -21.59 -17.96
N VAL A 198 8.47 -22.21 -17.17
CA VAL A 198 7.62 -21.55 -16.16
C VAL A 198 8.06 -21.86 -14.71
N GLU A 199 8.92 -22.85 -14.49
CA GLU A 199 9.62 -23.13 -13.21
C GLU A 199 10.97 -22.40 -13.14
#